data_AF-A0AA92W4L5-F1
#
_entry.id   AF-A0AA92W4L5-F1
#
_cell.length_a   1.000
_cell.length_b   1.000
_cell.length_c   1.000
_cell.angle_alpha   90.00
_cell.angle_beta   90.00
_cell.angle_gamma   90.00
#
_symmetry.space_group_name_H-M   'P 1'
#
loop_
_entity.id
_entity.type
_entity.pdbx_description
1 polymer ?
#
loop_
_entity_poly.entity_id
_entity_poly.type
_entity_poly.pdbx_seq_one_letter_code
_entity_poly.pdbx_strand_id
1 'polypeptide(L)'
;MITTNIKFNRVVAKENFNNNSIEELKNAIERGILSETGLIVASDMKKAKEILNPDGSLEIQKTVAGEAIAFLADETAVSVRLIQYNPHGLLKFVYTIKATEI
;
A
#
# COMPACT_ATOMS: atom_id res chain seq x y z
N MET A 1 -9.69 2.83 -10.80
CA MET A 1 -8.66 3.72 -10.22
C MET A 1 -9.26 4.64 -9.14
N ILE A 2 -10.34 5.39 -9.41
CA ILE A 2 -11.06 6.21 -8.41
C ILE A 2 -11.51 5.38 -7.18
N THR A 3 -11.93 4.13 -7.40
CA THR A 3 -12.35 3.20 -6.34
C THR A 3 -11.21 2.72 -5.44
N THR A 4 -9.98 2.60 -5.96
CA THR A 4 -8.82 2.10 -5.19
C THR A 4 -8.38 3.10 -4.14
N ASN A 5 -8.25 4.38 -4.52
CA ASN A 5 -7.88 5.45 -3.60
C ASN A 5 -8.93 5.62 -2.49
N ILE A 6 -10.22 5.67 -2.85
CA ILE A 6 -11.30 5.83 -1.86
C ILE A 6 -11.34 4.66 -0.86
N LYS A 7 -11.22 3.42 -1.35
CA LYS A 7 -11.19 2.24 -0.46
C LYS A 7 -9.93 2.22 0.41
N PHE A 8 -8.77 2.57 -0.14
CA PHE A 8 -7.53 2.72 0.61
C PHE A 8 -7.67 3.73 1.75
N ASN A 9 -8.12 4.96 1.45
CA ASN A 9 -8.29 6.01 2.46
C ASN A 9 -9.28 5.61 3.55
N ARG A 10 -10.35 4.88 3.17
CA ARG A 10 -11.30 4.33 4.14
C ARG A 10 -10.65 3.31 5.09
N VAL A 11 -9.84 2.40 4.58
CA VAL A 11 -9.11 1.43 5.41
C VAL A 11 -8.16 2.17 6.35
N VAL A 12 -7.38 3.12 5.85
CA VAL A 12 -6.44 3.90 6.69
C VAL A 12 -7.18 4.67 7.78
N ALA A 13 -8.32 5.30 7.45
CA ALA A 13 -9.12 6.04 8.42
C ALA A 13 -9.73 5.15 9.52
N LYS A 14 -10.06 3.88 9.21
CA LYS A 14 -10.55 2.93 10.21
C LYS A 14 -9.48 2.50 11.21
N GLU A 15 -8.21 2.53 10.81
CA GLU A 15 -7.07 2.11 11.64
C GLU A 15 -6.47 3.25 12.48
N ASN A 16 -7.10 4.43 12.43
CA ASN A 16 -6.64 5.61 13.13
C ASN A 16 -6.71 5.41 14.65
N PHE A 17 -5.62 5.76 15.36
CA PHE A 17 -5.46 5.61 16.82
C PHE A 17 -5.52 4.17 17.35
N ASN A 18 -5.57 3.15 16.49
CA ASN A 18 -5.74 1.75 16.92
C ASN A 18 -4.42 0.97 17.06
N ASN A 19 -3.31 1.52 16.59
CA ASN A 19 -2.04 0.80 16.43
C ASN A 19 -0.93 1.54 17.19
N ASN A 20 -0.02 0.80 17.83
CA ASN A 20 1.05 1.37 18.66
C ASN A 20 2.36 1.54 17.89
N SER A 21 2.45 1.00 16.68
CA SER A 21 3.65 1.13 15.83
C SER A 21 3.29 1.22 14.35
N ILE A 22 4.22 1.76 13.56
CA ILE A 22 4.10 1.80 12.10
C ILE A 22 3.91 0.39 11.51
N GLU A 23 4.60 -0.61 12.06
CA GLU A 23 4.52 -1.98 11.56
C GLU A 23 3.15 -2.61 11.85
N GLU A 24 2.58 -2.38 13.04
CA GLU A 24 1.21 -2.79 13.36
C GLU A 24 0.19 -2.13 12.42
N LEU A 25 0.30 -0.80 12.24
CA LEU A 25 -0.55 -0.03 11.34
C LEU A 25 -0.46 -0.55 9.91
N LYS A 26 0.75 -0.79 9.40
CA LYS A 26 0.97 -1.31 8.04
C LYS A 26 0.29 -2.67 7.88
N ASN A 27 0.50 -3.60 8.81
CA ASN A 27 -0.11 -4.93 8.78
C ASN A 27 -1.65 -4.89 8.89
N ALA A 28 -2.20 -3.95 9.66
CA ALA A 28 -3.65 -3.74 9.73
C ALA A 28 -4.22 -3.24 8.39
N ILE A 29 -3.57 -2.24 7.78
CA ILE A 29 -3.98 -1.71 6.47
C ILE A 29 -3.83 -2.77 5.37
N GLU A 30 -2.76 -3.56 5.36
CA GLU A 30 -2.58 -4.64 4.37
C GLU A 30 -3.74 -5.65 4.42
N ARG A 31 -4.12 -6.09 5.63
CA ARG A 31 -5.28 -6.97 5.84
C ARG A 31 -6.59 -6.30 5.41
N GLY A 32 -6.77 -5.02 5.74
CA GLY A 32 -7.94 -4.24 5.35
C GLY A 32 -8.07 -4.07 3.83
N ILE A 33 -6.97 -3.79 3.13
CA ILE A 33 -6.97 -3.69 1.66
C ILE A 33 -7.29 -5.05 1.04
N LEU A 34 -6.62 -6.12 1.47
CA LEU A 34 -6.87 -7.46 0.95
C LEU A 34 -8.35 -7.85 1.07
N SER A 35 -8.96 -7.62 2.23
CA SER A 35 -10.37 -7.92 2.47
C SER A 35 -11.36 -7.04 1.67
N GLU A 36 -11.08 -5.74 1.50
CA GLU A 36 -12.03 -4.83 0.84
C GLU A 36 -11.88 -4.74 -0.69
N THR A 37 -10.72 -5.13 -1.23
CA THR A 37 -10.34 -4.84 -2.61
C THR A 37 -9.83 -6.04 -3.40
N GLY A 38 -9.31 -7.07 -2.74
CA GLY A 38 -8.64 -8.21 -3.39
C GLY A 38 -7.34 -7.84 -4.12
N LEU A 39 -6.77 -6.66 -3.85
CA LEU A 39 -5.52 -6.23 -4.49
C LEU A 39 -4.33 -7.05 -4.00
N ILE A 40 -3.39 -7.34 -4.89
CA ILE A 40 -2.13 -8.00 -4.53
C ILE A 40 -1.22 -6.96 -3.87
N VAL A 41 -1.09 -7.03 -2.55
CA VAL A 41 -0.15 -6.21 -1.78
C VAL A 41 1.07 -7.04 -1.44
N ALA A 42 2.25 -6.55 -1.84
CA ALA A 42 3.54 -7.14 -1.50
C ALA A 42 4.15 -6.40 -0.31
N SER A 43 4.94 -7.12 0.48
CA SER A 43 5.63 -6.60 1.67
C SER A 43 6.51 -5.38 1.38
N ASP A 44 7.16 -5.41 0.21
CA ASP A 44 8.15 -4.44 -0.22
C ASP A 44 8.28 -4.38 -1.76
N MET A 45 9.08 -3.42 -2.20
CA MET A 45 9.35 -3.17 -3.62
C MET A 45 10.09 -4.31 -4.31
N LYS A 46 10.97 -5.04 -3.61
CA LYS A 46 11.72 -6.15 -4.19
C LYS A 46 10.74 -7.28 -4.52
N LYS A 47 9.87 -7.63 -3.58
CA LYS A 47 8.83 -8.66 -3.79
C LYS A 47 7.83 -8.26 -4.87
N ALA A 48 7.42 -6.99 -4.91
CA ALA A 48 6.55 -6.49 -5.98
C ALA A 48 7.18 -6.67 -7.37
N LYS A 49 8.47 -6.37 -7.51
CA LYS A 49 9.22 -6.58 -8.76
C LYS A 49 9.35 -8.05 -9.12
N GLU A 50 9.68 -8.92 -8.17
CA GLU A 50 9.77 -10.38 -8.40
C GLU A 50 8.45 -10.96 -8.94
N ILE A 51 7.30 -10.47 -8.47
CA ILE A 51 5.97 -10.94 -8.92
C ILE A 51 5.63 -10.46 -10.35
N LEU A 52 6.13 -9.28 -10.73
CA LEU A 52 5.78 -8.61 -11.99
C LEU A 52 6.78 -8.88 -13.11
N ASN A 53 8.04 -9.08 -12.77
CA ASN A 53 9.15 -9.20 -13.71
C ASN A 53 10.20 -10.19 -13.15
N PRO A 54 9.85 -11.50 -13.07
CA PRO A 54 10.70 -12.50 -12.43
C PRO A 54 12.03 -12.76 -13.16
N ASP A 55 12.08 -12.48 -14.47
CA ASP A 55 13.25 -12.61 -15.35
C ASP A 55 14.02 -11.29 -15.53
N GLY A 56 13.52 -10.18 -14.98
CA GLY A 56 14.18 -8.88 -15.03
C GLY A 56 14.09 -8.16 -16.38
N SER A 57 13.37 -8.71 -17.37
CA SER A 57 13.34 -8.20 -18.75
C SER A 57 12.44 -6.96 -18.94
N LEU A 58 11.46 -6.75 -18.06
CA LEU A 58 10.44 -5.71 -18.18
C LEU A 58 10.76 -4.43 -17.39
N GLU A 59 10.52 -3.27 -18.00
CA GLU A 59 10.55 -2.01 -17.28
C GLU A 59 9.32 -1.88 -16.35
N ILE A 60 9.56 -1.54 -15.08
CA ILE A 60 8.52 -1.37 -14.06
C ILE A 60 8.25 0.10 -13.82
N GLN A 61 7.02 0.53 -14.09
CA GLN A 61 6.51 1.85 -13.73
C GLN A 61 5.98 1.85 -12.29
N LYS A 62 6.16 2.98 -11.61
CA LYS A 62 5.69 3.23 -10.25
C LYS A 62 4.80 4.46 -10.24
N THR A 63 3.62 4.34 -9.63
CA THR A 63 2.69 5.44 -9.42
C THR A 63 2.11 5.42 -8.00
N VAL A 64 1.75 6.59 -7.47
CA VAL A 64 1.04 6.68 -6.19
C VAL A 64 -0.45 6.51 -6.46
N ALA A 65 -1.04 5.43 -5.93
CA ALA A 65 -2.46 5.11 -6.12
C ALA A 65 -3.35 5.67 -5.01
N GLY A 66 -2.78 6.04 -3.86
CA GLY A 66 -3.48 6.65 -2.75
C GLY A 66 -2.51 7.22 -1.71
N GLU A 67 -2.94 8.28 -1.03
CA GLU A 67 -2.21 8.94 0.06
C GLU A 67 -3.19 9.26 1.19
N ALA A 68 -2.76 9.01 2.42
CA ALA A 68 -3.53 9.28 3.62
C ALA A 68 -2.59 9.60 4.80
N ILE A 69 -3.16 10.19 5.86
CA ILE A 69 -2.51 10.36 7.15
C ILE A 69 -3.27 9.49 8.16
N ALA A 70 -2.53 8.76 8.98
CA ALA A 70 -3.05 8.06 10.15
C ALA A 70 -2.27 8.52 11.39
N PHE A 71 -2.84 8.29 12.55
CA PHE A 71 -2.23 8.55 13.84
C PHE A 71 -2.09 7.23 14.59
N LEU A 72 -0.95 7.03 15.24
CA LEU A 72 -0.75 5.95 16.21
C LEU A 72 -1.53 6.25 17.50
N ALA A 73 -1.61 5.26 18.39
CA ALA A 73 -2.30 5.38 19.67
C ALA A 73 -1.70 6.46 20.59
N ASP A 74 -0.42 6.78 20.40
CA ASP A 74 0.29 7.85 21.10
C ASP A 74 0.20 9.22 20.40
N GLU A 75 -0.71 9.34 19.42
CA GLU A 75 -0.94 10.54 18.60
C GLU A 75 0.20 10.88 17.62
N THR A 76 1.19 10.00 17.44
CA THR A 76 2.22 10.18 16.40
C THR A 76 1.59 10.14 15.01
N ALA A 77 1.84 11.17 14.21
CA ALA A 77 1.34 11.26 12.84
C ALA A 77 2.20 10.41 11.87
N VAL A 78 1.53 9.62 11.05
CA VAL A 78 2.14 8.71 10.08
C VAL A 78 1.58 8.97 8.68
N SER A 79 2.47 9.31 7.74
CA SER A 79 2.15 9.38 6.31
C SER A 79 2.04 7.96 5.75
N VAL A 80 0.90 7.62 5.14
CA VAL A 80 0.68 6.32 4.51
C VAL A 80 0.42 6.49 3.01
N ARG A 81 1.18 5.77 2.18
CA ARG A 81 1.05 5.77 0.72
C ARG A 81 0.84 4.37 0.17
N LEU A 82 -0.15 4.23 -0.72
CA LEU A 82 -0.33 3.05 -1.55
C LEU A 82 0.40 3.25 -2.87
N ILE A 83 1.44 2.46 -3.11
CA ILE A 83 2.26 2.54 -4.30
C ILE A 83 1.86 1.42 -5.25
N GLN A 84 1.50 1.75 -6.48
CA GLN A 84 1.22 0.81 -7.55
C GLN A 84 2.47 0.58 -8.40
N TYR A 85 2.73 -0.70 -8.71
CA TYR A 85 3.75 -1.15 -9.65
C TYR A 85 3.09 -1.86 -10.82
N ASN A 86 3.53 -1.55 -12.04
CA ASN A 86 3.10 -2.22 -13.26
C ASN A 86 4.25 -2.31 -14.28
N PRO A 87 4.49 -3.47 -14.90
CA PRO A 87 5.40 -3.57 -16.02
C PRO A 87 4.75 -3.04 -17.30
N HIS A 88 5.56 -2.49 -18.19
CA HIS A 88 5.07 -2.02 -19.48
C HIS A 88 4.44 -3.17 -20.30
N GLY A 89 3.22 -2.98 -20.80
CA GLY A 89 2.53 -3.96 -21.65
C GLY A 89 1.74 -5.07 -20.93
N LEU A 90 1.70 -5.12 -19.60
CA LEU A 90 0.85 -6.05 -18.85
C LEU A 90 -0.26 -5.34 -18.07
N LEU A 91 -1.46 -5.90 -18.08
CA LEU A 91 -2.58 -5.50 -17.23
C LEU A 91 -2.51 -6.14 -15.83
N LYS A 92 -1.30 -6.17 -15.24
CA LYS A 92 -1.05 -6.72 -13.90
C LYS A 92 -0.48 -5.64 -13.00
N PHE A 93 -1.11 -5.47 -11.84
CA PHE A 93 -0.72 -4.50 -10.82
C PHE A 93 -0.33 -5.22 -9.53
N VAL A 94 0.77 -4.79 -8.91
CA VAL A 94 1.13 -5.18 -7.55
C VAL A 94 1.34 -3.90 -6.75
N TYR A 95 0.90 -3.90 -5.50
CA TYR A 95 0.93 -2.72 -4.65
C TYR A 95 1.89 -2.93 -3.48
N THR A 96 2.42 -1.84 -2.95
CA THR A 96 3.10 -1.85 -1.65
C THR A 96 2.57 -0.71 -0.80
N ILE A 97 2.64 -0.87 0.52
CA ILE A 97 2.31 0.19 1.47
C ILE A 97 3.61 0.77 2.00
N LYS A 98 3.74 2.09 1.92
CA LYS A 98 4.81 2.83 2.59
C LYS A 98 4.20 3.65 3.72
N ALA A 99 4.70 3.47 4.93
CA ALA A 99 4.34 4.27 6.09
C ALA A 99 5.60 4.96 6.65
N THR A 100 5.50 6.21 7.07
CA THR A 100 6.64 7.00 7.58
C THR A 100 6.13 8.04 8.57
N GLU A 101 6.81 8.21 9.71
CA GLU A 101 6.52 9.28 10.68
C GLU A 101 6.70 10.65 10.02
N ILE A 102 5.92 11.63 10.47
CA ILE A 102 5.94 13.03 9.99
C ILE A 102 6.50 13.94 11.08
#